data_AF-A0A8C8A9A6-F1
#
_entry.id   AF-A0A8C8A9A6-F1
#
_cell.length_a   1.000
_cell.length_b   1.000
_cell.length_c   1.000
_cell.angle_alpha   90.00
_cell.angle_beta   90.00
_cell.angle_gamma   90.00
#
_symmetry.space_group_name_H-M   'P 1'
#
loop_
_entity.id
_entity.type
_entity.pdbx_description
1 polymer ?
#
loop_
_entity_poly.entity_id
_entity_poly.type
_entity_poly.pdbx_seq_one_letter_code
_entity_poly.pdbx_strand_id
1 'polypeptide(L)'
;MTNWAQYRPGSAAFTPENIDPFLCTHVIYALATINSFNQITPIEWNDQQMYSSLNGLKNINPALKTLLSVGGTVNGVSPFIAMVAKPESRADFIRSAITYLRSHNFDGLNLGWEYPGHNGSPMQDRERFTLLLSVSFSVEPAHGVTLSLKVTNLLLSIYSFVIYIKH
;
A
#
# COMPACT_ATOMS: atom_id res chain seq x y z
N MET A 1 0.32 -10.45 1.50
CA MET A 1 0.44 -11.33 0.33
C MET A 1 1.18 -10.61 -0.79
N THR A 2 1.83 -11.36 -1.69
CA THR A 2 2.54 -10.82 -2.86
C THR A 2 1.87 -11.30 -4.15
N ASN A 3 1.52 -10.41 -5.06
CA ASN A 3 0.74 -10.71 -6.26
C ASN A 3 1.47 -11.57 -7.29
N TRP A 4 2.81 -11.60 -7.27
CA TRP A 4 3.60 -12.53 -8.10
C TRP A 4 3.63 -13.96 -7.56
N ALA A 5 3.17 -14.23 -6.32
CA ALA A 5 3.15 -15.58 -5.79
C ALA A 5 2.16 -16.51 -6.51
N GLN A 6 1.21 -15.95 -7.25
CA GLN A 6 0.28 -16.69 -8.11
C GLN A 6 0.99 -17.51 -9.20
N TYR A 7 2.20 -17.11 -9.60
CA TYR A 7 2.97 -17.75 -10.66
C TYR A 7 3.87 -18.89 -10.18
N ARG A 8 3.92 -19.15 -8.87
CA ARG A 8 4.72 -20.25 -8.33
C ARG A 8 4.10 -21.60 -8.77
N PRO A 9 4.92 -22.64 -9.02
CA PRO A 9 4.43 -23.91 -9.51
C PRO A 9 3.72 -24.73 -8.42
N GLY A 10 2.73 -25.52 -8.83
CA GLY A 10 2.07 -26.53 -7.98
C GLY A 10 1.46 -25.95 -6.71
N SER A 11 1.66 -26.62 -5.58
CA SER A 11 1.13 -26.21 -4.27
C SER A 11 1.76 -24.94 -3.69
N ALA A 12 2.79 -24.38 -4.35
CA ALA A 12 3.41 -23.13 -3.94
C ALA A 12 2.72 -21.89 -4.54
N ALA A 13 1.80 -22.08 -5.50
CA ALA A 13 0.94 -21.01 -6.01
C ALA A 13 0.12 -20.43 -4.86
N PHE A 14 0.04 -19.11 -4.78
CA PHE A 14 -0.66 -18.43 -3.68
C PHE A 14 -1.52 -17.28 -4.20
N THR A 15 -2.81 -17.34 -3.91
CA THR A 15 -3.83 -16.34 -4.23
C THR A 15 -4.63 -15.96 -2.97
N PRO A 16 -5.53 -14.96 -3.01
CA PRO A 16 -6.34 -14.59 -1.85
C PRO A 16 -7.17 -15.74 -1.27
N GLU A 17 -7.56 -16.71 -2.11
CA GLU A 17 -8.31 -17.91 -1.70
C GLU A 17 -7.50 -18.81 -0.75
N ASN A 18 -6.17 -18.68 -0.70
CA ASN A 18 -5.31 -19.42 0.23
C ASN A 18 -5.14 -18.73 1.59
N ILE A 19 -5.69 -17.51 1.76
CA ILE A 19 -5.56 -16.76 3.01
C ILE A 19 -6.62 -17.21 4.00
N ASP A 20 -6.19 -17.66 5.16
CA ASP A 20 -7.07 -17.80 6.33
C ASP A 20 -7.43 -16.39 6.86
N PRO A 21 -8.72 -15.97 6.80
CA PRO A 21 -9.14 -14.64 7.23
C PRO A 21 -8.94 -14.36 8.73
N PHE A 22 -8.71 -15.40 9.55
CA PHE A 22 -8.57 -15.27 11.00
C PHE A 22 -7.13 -15.30 11.49
N LEU A 23 -6.19 -15.73 10.65
CA LEU A 23 -4.77 -15.86 11.01
C LEU A 23 -4.13 -14.51 11.37
N CYS A 24 -4.51 -13.44 10.66
CA CYS A 24 -3.94 -12.11 10.80
C CYS A 24 -5.03 -11.07 11.10
N THR A 25 -4.68 -10.00 11.82
CA THR A 25 -5.58 -8.84 11.96
C THR A 25 -5.55 -7.92 10.74
N HIS A 26 -4.41 -7.86 10.06
CA HIS A 26 -4.17 -7.03 8.88
C HIS A 26 -3.51 -7.85 7.77
N VAL A 27 -3.97 -7.69 6.54
CA VAL A 27 -3.35 -8.26 5.34
C VAL A 27 -2.97 -7.14 4.39
N ILE A 28 -1.69 -7.08 4.04
CA ILE A 28 -1.16 -6.12 3.06
C ILE A 28 -1.06 -6.80 1.70
N TYR A 29 -1.68 -6.22 0.66
CA TYR A 29 -1.52 -6.63 -0.73
C TYR A 29 -0.30 -5.95 -1.34
N ALA A 30 0.73 -6.71 -1.71
CA ALA A 30 1.92 -6.21 -2.39
C ALA A 30 1.93 -6.70 -3.84
N LEU A 31 2.00 -5.85 -4.86
CA LEU A 31 1.93 -4.39 -4.75
C LEU A 31 1.31 -3.75 -5.99
N ALA A 32 0.78 -2.54 -5.80
CA ALA A 32 0.53 -1.58 -6.86
C ALA A 32 1.74 -0.65 -7.06
N THR A 33 1.73 0.15 -8.12
CA THR A 33 2.79 1.14 -8.40
C THR A 33 2.23 2.53 -8.68
N ILE A 34 3.12 3.49 -8.98
CA ILE A 34 2.76 4.87 -9.31
C ILE A 34 3.08 5.11 -10.79
N ASN A 35 2.11 5.58 -11.57
CA ASN A 35 2.30 5.90 -12.98
C ASN A 35 2.94 7.29 -13.20
N SER A 36 3.17 7.66 -14.46
CA SER A 36 3.75 8.96 -14.83
C SER A 36 2.89 10.18 -14.48
N PHE A 37 1.61 9.98 -14.16
CA PHE A 37 0.69 11.02 -13.67
C PHE A 37 0.64 11.09 -12.14
N ASN A 38 1.55 10.42 -11.44
CA ASN A 38 1.59 10.30 -9.97
C ASN A 38 0.39 9.57 -9.38
N GLN A 39 -0.29 8.70 -10.14
CA GLN A 39 -1.48 7.99 -9.69
C GLN A 39 -1.18 6.52 -9.37
N ILE A 40 -1.90 5.94 -8.41
CA ILE A 40 -1.85 4.49 -8.16
C ILE A 40 -2.36 3.75 -9.41
N THR A 41 -1.62 2.73 -9.83
CA THR A 41 -1.98 1.85 -10.94
C THR A 41 -1.64 0.39 -10.59
N PRO A 42 -2.42 -0.60 -11.08
CA PRO A 42 -2.07 -2.00 -10.89
C PRO A 42 -0.79 -2.36 -11.65
N ILE A 43 -0.15 -3.46 -11.26
CA ILE A 43 1.03 -4.04 -11.92
C ILE A 43 0.61 -5.30 -12.70
N GLU A 44 -0.11 -6.20 -12.04
CA GLU A 44 -0.51 -7.47 -12.65
C GLU A 44 -1.84 -7.32 -13.39
N TRP A 45 -1.98 -8.07 -14.49
CA TRP A 45 -3.16 -8.04 -15.36
C TRP A 45 -4.47 -8.37 -14.63
N ASN A 46 -4.40 -9.11 -13.52
CA ASN A 46 -5.54 -9.54 -12.70
C ASN A 46 -5.58 -8.92 -11.30
N ASP A 47 -4.77 -7.90 -11.02
CA ASP A 47 -4.71 -7.26 -9.70
C ASP A 47 -6.10 -6.86 -9.18
N GLN A 48 -6.95 -6.26 -10.03
CA GLN A 48 -8.30 -5.84 -9.63
C GLN A 48 -9.21 -7.01 -9.23
N GLN A 49 -9.09 -8.16 -9.89
CA GLN A 49 -9.78 -9.38 -9.49
C GLN A 49 -9.27 -9.87 -8.14
N MET A 50 -7.94 -9.88 -7.95
CA MET A 50 -7.31 -10.28 -6.70
C MET A 50 -7.65 -9.34 -5.54
N TYR A 51 -7.81 -8.03 -5.79
CA TYR A 51 -8.30 -7.08 -4.79
C TYR A 51 -9.71 -7.43 -4.34
N SER A 52 -10.60 -7.73 -5.29
CA SER A 52 -11.97 -8.14 -4.99
C SER A 52 -12.00 -9.41 -4.14
N SER A 53 -11.22 -10.44 -4.49
CA SER A 53 -11.13 -11.68 -3.70
C SER A 53 -10.59 -11.40 -2.29
N LEU A 54 -9.49 -10.65 -2.16
CA LEU A 54 -8.90 -10.33 -0.85
C LEU A 54 -9.87 -9.54 0.04
N ASN A 55 -10.47 -8.48 -0.50
CA ASN A 55 -11.38 -7.65 0.27
C ASN A 55 -12.70 -8.36 0.57
N GLY A 56 -13.06 -9.38 -0.22
CA GLY A 56 -14.17 -10.28 0.05
C GLY A 56 -13.99 -11.13 1.31
N LEU A 57 -12.75 -11.39 1.76
CA LEU A 57 -12.48 -12.12 3.01
C LEU A 57 -13.04 -11.39 4.25
N LYS A 58 -13.26 -10.07 4.16
CA LYS A 58 -13.90 -9.28 5.22
C LYS A 58 -15.36 -9.66 5.46
N ASN A 59 -16.02 -10.32 4.50
CA ASN A 59 -17.36 -10.88 4.72
C ASN A 59 -17.32 -12.11 5.64
N ILE A 60 -16.18 -12.80 5.71
CA ILE A 60 -15.96 -13.96 6.59
C ILE A 60 -15.47 -13.49 7.96
N ASN A 61 -14.51 -12.56 7.98
CA ASN A 61 -14.02 -11.92 9.20
C ASN A 61 -14.15 -10.39 9.09
N PRO A 62 -15.24 -9.78 9.59
CA PRO A 62 -15.43 -8.33 9.55
C PRO A 62 -14.39 -7.51 10.31
N ALA A 63 -13.61 -8.15 11.21
CA ALA A 63 -12.52 -7.50 11.93
C ALA A 63 -11.20 -7.48 11.13
N LEU A 64 -11.09 -8.23 10.03
CA LEU A 64 -9.93 -8.22 9.15
C LEU A 64 -9.80 -6.85 8.48
N LYS A 65 -8.57 -6.31 8.45
CA LYS A 65 -8.23 -5.08 7.72
C LYS A 65 -7.32 -5.39 6.56
N THR A 66 -7.57 -4.73 5.43
CA THR A 66 -6.78 -4.92 4.22
C THR A 66 -6.12 -3.61 3.79
N LEU A 67 -4.83 -3.65 3.50
CA LEU A 67 -4.08 -2.48 3.03
C LEU A 67 -3.50 -2.77 1.64
N LEU A 68 -3.46 -1.77 0.77
CA LEU A 68 -2.74 -1.85 -0.50
C LEU A 68 -1.34 -1.27 -0.35
N SER A 69 -0.31 -2.06 -0.63
CA SER A 69 1.06 -1.56 -0.72
C SER A 69 1.33 -0.93 -2.08
N VAL A 70 1.90 0.27 -2.07
CA VAL A 70 2.37 0.96 -3.27
C VAL A 70 3.88 1.08 -3.23
N GLY A 71 4.55 0.70 -4.32
CA GLY A 71 5.98 0.91 -4.47
C GLY A 71 6.55 0.20 -5.69
N GLY A 72 7.64 -0.54 -5.46
CA GLY A 72 8.39 -1.22 -6.49
C GLY A 72 9.32 -0.29 -7.26
N THR A 73 9.80 -0.77 -8.41
CA THR A 73 10.68 -0.04 -9.31
C THR A 73 10.13 -0.08 -10.73
N VAL A 74 10.24 1.05 -11.44
CA VAL A 74 9.93 1.17 -12.86
C VAL A 74 11.25 1.54 -13.55
N ASN A 75 11.72 0.69 -14.47
CA ASN A 75 13.02 0.83 -15.12
C ASN A 75 14.19 1.00 -14.11
N GLY A 76 14.15 0.26 -13.00
CA GLY A 76 15.18 0.29 -11.97
C GLY A 76 15.14 1.49 -11.02
N VAL A 77 14.16 2.39 -11.18
CA VAL A 77 14.03 3.61 -10.36
C VAL A 77 12.73 3.55 -9.56
N SER A 78 12.78 3.99 -8.30
CA SER A 78 11.56 4.09 -7.49
C SER A 78 10.64 5.18 -8.04
N PRO A 79 9.36 4.88 -8.33
CA PRO A 79 8.44 5.87 -8.88
C PRO A 79 8.06 6.94 -7.84
N PHE A 80 8.38 6.71 -6.57
CA PHE A 80 8.25 7.68 -5.49
C PHE A 80 9.08 8.95 -5.73
N ILE A 81 10.27 8.84 -6.34
CA ILE A 81 11.20 9.97 -6.52
C ILE A 81 10.51 11.12 -7.27
N ALA A 82 9.87 10.81 -8.40
CA ALA A 82 9.13 11.80 -9.19
C ALA A 82 7.90 12.31 -8.44
N MET A 83 7.18 11.43 -7.75
CA MET A 83 5.95 11.77 -7.04
C MET A 83 6.19 12.71 -5.86
N VAL A 84 7.25 12.53 -5.08
CA VAL A 84 7.50 13.41 -3.92
C VAL A 84 8.17 14.74 -4.28
N ALA A 85 8.70 14.86 -5.49
CA ALA A 85 9.52 16.00 -5.92
C ALA A 85 8.81 17.36 -5.82
N LYS A 86 7.50 17.40 -6.06
CA LYS A 86 6.71 18.64 -6.10
C LYS A 86 5.46 18.55 -5.22
N PRO A 87 4.99 19.66 -4.62
CA PRO A 87 3.72 19.69 -3.88
C PRO A 87 2.53 19.19 -4.70
N GLU A 88 2.44 19.57 -5.97
CA GLU A 88 1.34 19.19 -6.87
C GLU A 88 1.36 17.68 -7.13
N SER A 89 2.53 17.11 -7.40
CA SER A 89 2.70 15.66 -7.58
C SER A 89 2.26 14.85 -6.35
N ARG A 90 2.59 15.33 -5.14
CA ARG A 90 2.13 14.71 -3.88
C ARG A 90 0.62 14.80 -3.73
N ALA A 91 0.03 15.95 -4.08
CA ALA A 91 -1.42 16.13 -4.03
C ALA A 91 -2.17 15.22 -5.03
N ASP A 92 -1.63 15.05 -6.23
CA ASP A 92 -2.19 14.12 -7.24
C ASP A 92 -2.14 12.67 -6.77
N PHE A 93 -1.02 12.27 -6.17
CA PHE A 93 -0.89 10.96 -5.55
C PHE A 93 -1.87 10.74 -4.41
N ILE A 94 -1.98 11.67 -3.46
CA ILE A 94 -2.91 11.55 -2.33
C ILE A 94 -4.36 11.44 -2.83
N ARG A 95 -4.75 12.28 -3.81
CA ARG A 95 -6.10 12.24 -4.40
C ARG A 95 -6.37 10.91 -5.09
N SER A 96 -5.41 10.43 -5.89
CA SER A 96 -5.50 9.13 -6.55
C SER A 96 -5.60 7.99 -5.54
N ALA A 97 -4.76 8.02 -4.50
CA ALA A 97 -4.74 6.99 -3.47
C ALA A 97 -6.09 6.87 -2.76
N ILE A 98 -6.67 8.00 -2.32
CA ILE A 98 -7.99 8.03 -1.69
C ILE A 98 -9.05 7.41 -2.60
N THR A 99 -9.10 7.83 -3.87
CA THR A 99 -10.09 7.33 -4.83
C THR A 99 -9.91 5.84 -5.09
N TYR A 100 -8.68 5.40 -5.34
CA TYR A 100 -8.35 4.02 -5.72
C TYR A 100 -8.60 3.03 -4.57
N LEU A 101 -8.24 3.40 -3.34
CA LEU A 101 -8.48 2.54 -2.18
C LEU A 101 -9.97 2.36 -1.91
N ARG A 102 -10.75 3.44 -2.04
CA ARG A 102 -12.21 3.41 -1.88
C ARG A 102 -12.88 2.60 -2.98
N SER A 103 -12.49 2.78 -4.23
CA SER A 103 -13.09 2.03 -5.36
C SER A 103 -12.83 0.53 -5.28
N HIS A 104 -11.74 0.13 -4.62
CA HIS A 104 -11.37 -1.27 -4.45
C HIS A 104 -11.61 -1.83 -3.04
N ASN A 105 -12.27 -1.09 -2.14
CA ASN A 105 -12.64 -1.52 -0.79
C ASN A 105 -11.45 -1.87 0.15
N PHE A 106 -10.34 -1.15 0.03
CA PHE A 106 -9.22 -1.25 0.98
C PHE A 106 -9.44 -0.38 2.22
N ASP A 107 -9.00 -0.87 3.38
CA ASP A 107 -9.03 -0.13 4.64
C ASP A 107 -7.83 0.81 4.82
N GLY A 108 -6.80 0.68 3.98
CA GLY A 108 -5.63 1.55 4.06
C GLY A 108 -4.59 1.40 2.96
N LEU A 109 -3.55 2.23 3.07
CA LEU A 109 -2.40 2.33 2.19
C LEU A 109 -1.14 1.90 2.94
N ASN A 110 -0.24 1.21 2.26
CA ASN A 110 1.12 0.98 2.73
C ASN A 110 2.12 1.60 1.74
N LEU A 111 3.00 2.50 2.20
CA LEU A 111 4.01 3.13 1.35
C LEU A 111 5.30 2.29 1.41
N GLY A 112 5.48 1.39 0.43
CA GLY A 112 6.63 0.51 0.32
C GLY A 112 7.80 1.15 -0.43
N TRP A 113 8.26 2.33 -0.02
CA TRP A 113 9.45 2.97 -0.62
C TRP A 113 10.74 2.47 0.04
N GLU A 114 11.57 1.77 -0.73
CA GLU A 114 12.87 1.23 -0.28
C GLU A 114 14.06 1.82 -1.07
N TYR A 115 14.64 2.96 -0.70
CA TYR A 115 14.32 3.83 0.43
C TYR A 115 14.56 5.30 0.04
N PRO A 116 13.87 6.28 0.65
CA PRO A 116 14.18 7.70 0.45
C PRO A 116 15.65 8.00 0.77
N GLY A 117 16.35 8.65 -0.18
CA GLY A 117 17.76 8.97 -0.06
C GLY A 117 18.75 7.80 -0.24
N HIS A 118 18.30 6.66 -0.76
CA HIS A 118 19.14 5.51 -1.13
C HIS A 118 18.69 4.90 -2.47
N ASN A 119 19.45 3.96 -3.04
CA ASN A 119 19.07 3.21 -4.25
C ASN A 119 18.68 4.10 -5.44
N GLY A 120 19.42 5.19 -5.66
CA GLY A 120 19.16 6.17 -6.72
C GLY A 120 18.21 7.30 -6.34
N SER A 121 17.60 7.29 -5.14
CA SER A 121 16.85 8.42 -4.60
C SER A 121 17.80 9.50 -4.04
N PRO A 122 17.64 10.78 -4.43
CA PRO A 122 18.38 11.91 -3.86
C PRO A 122 18.25 12.01 -2.34
N MET A 123 19.30 12.49 -1.64
CA MET A 123 19.26 12.63 -0.18
C MET A 123 18.10 13.51 0.32
N GLN A 124 17.71 14.54 -0.45
CA GLN A 124 16.59 15.44 -0.12
C GLN A 124 15.24 14.73 -0.13
N ASP A 125 15.13 13.55 -0.72
CA ASP A 125 13.88 12.80 -0.73
C ASP A 125 13.49 12.28 0.67
N ARG A 126 14.43 12.23 1.62
CA ARG A 126 14.10 11.99 3.04
C ARG A 126 13.14 13.07 3.58
N GLU A 127 13.43 14.33 3.29
CA GLU A 127 12.59 15.46 3.69
C GLU A 127 11.30 15.49 2.88
N ARG A 128 11.37 15.24 1.56
CA ARG A 128 10.17 15.23 0.71
C ARG A 128 9.20 14.10 1.06
N PHE A 129 9.72 12.94 1.46
CA PHE A 129 8.90 11.85 1.97
C PHE A 129 8.24 12.24 3.29
N THR A 130 8.96 12.93 4.18
CA THR A 130 8.36 13.50 5.40
C THR A 130 7.25 14.50 5.07
N LEU A 131 7.43 15.33 4.04
CA LEU A 131 6.39 16.25 3.56
C LEU A 131 5.16 15.48 3.05
N LEU A 132 5.33 14.40 2.28
CA LEU A 132 4.23 13.53 1.85
C LEU A 132 3.42 13.02 3.03
N LEU A 133 4.09 12.52 4.06
CA LEU A 133 3.45 12.04 5.28
C LEU A 133 2.72 13.19 6.00
N SER A 134 3.34 14.35 6.15
CA SER A 134 2.73 15.49 6.84
C SER A 134 1.45 16.01 6.17
N VAL A 135 1.39 16.02 4.83
CA VAL A 135 0.19 16.43 4.08
C VAL A 135 -0.92 15.36 4.18
N SER A 136 -0.54 14.11 4.40
CA SER A 136 -1.45 12.97 4.52
C SER A 136 -2.06 12.83 5.93
N PHE A 137 -1.44 13.40 6.97
CA PHE A 137 -1.85 13.22 8.36
C PHE A 137 -2.32 14.52 9.04
N SER A 138 -3.39 14.41 9.83
CA SER A 138 -3.34 15.01 11.16
C SER A 138 -3.37 13.85 12.17
N VAL A 139 -2.38 13.81 13.05
CA VAL A 139 -2.08 12.63 13.89
C VAL A 139 -3.09 12.53 15.04
N GLU A 140 -3.47 11.31 15.44
CA GLU A 140 -4.00 11.03 16.78
C GLU A 140 -3.07 10.08 17.53
N PRO A 141 -2.81 10.30 18.83
CA PRO A 141 -1.95 9.43 19.61
C PRO A 141 -2.77 8.24 20.12
N ALA A 142 -2.71 7.11 19.44
CA ALA A 142 -3.15 5.85 20.01
C ALA A 142 -2.13 4.75 19.70
N HIS A 143 -1.38 4.37 20.74
CA HIS A 143 -0.71 3.09 20.95
C HIS A 143 -0.50 2.20 19.70
N GLY A 144 0.66 2.35 19.04
CA GLY A 144 1.23 1.33 18.17
C GLY A 144 0.84 1.38 16.69
N VAL A 145 1.69 2.05 15.90
CA VAL A 145 1.99 1.79 14.46
C VAL A 145 0.80 1.65 13.50
N THR A 146 -0.20 2.51 13.61
CA THR A 146 -1.09 2.77 12.47
C THR A 146 -1.39 4.26 12.42
N LEU A 147 -0.99 4.92 11.33
CA LEU A 147 -1.28 6.33 11.15
C LEU A 147 -2.57 6.44 10.32
N SER A 148 -3.61 7.09 10.83
CA SER A 148 -4.84 7.29 10.03
C SER A 148 -4.71 8.55 9.16
N LEU A 149 -4.99 8.44 7.86
CA LEU A 149 -5.21 9.61 7.01
C LEU A 149 -6.47 10.32 7.51
N LYS A 150 -6.30 11.42 8.26
CA LYS A 150 -7.40 12.15 8.93
C LYS A 150 -8.46 12.72 7.99
N VAL A 151 -8.21 12.70 6.68
CA VAL A 151 -9.20 13.11 5.67
C VAL A 151 -10.20 11.98 5.37
N THR A 152 -9.93 10.72 5.69
CA THR A 152 -10.67 9.59 5.08
C THR A 152 -10.87 8.29 5.89
N ASN A 153 -10.56 8.20 7.18
CA ASN A 153 -10.64 6.94 7.99
C ASN A 153 -9.81 5.77 7.42
N LEU A 154 -8.88 6.03 6.50
CA LEU A 154 -7.97 5.03 5.95
C LEU A 154 -6.74 4.87 6.85
N LEU A 155 -6.25 3.65 6.98
CA LEU A 155 -5.00 3.32 7.66
C LEU A 155 -3.81 3.62 6.74
N LEU A 156 -2.68 4.04 7.29
CA LEU A 156 -1.42 4.24 6.58
C LEU A 156 -0.30 3.51 7.34
N SER A 157 0.44 2.68 6.61
CA SER A 157 1.64 1.99 7.06
C SER A 157 2.85 2.41 6.21
N ILE A 158 4.03 2.46 6.83
CA ILE A 158 5.32 2.78 6.18
C ILE A 158 6.37 1.66 6.36
N TYR A 159 5.98 0.54 6.97
CA TYR A 159 6.88 -0.59 7.24
C TYR A 159 6.49 -1.81 6.40
N SER A 160 7.47 -2.44 5.76
CA SER A 160 7.28 -3.64 4.91
C SER A 160 6.86 -4.91 5.68
N PHE A 161 6.82 -4.89 7.01
CA PHE A 161 6.47 -6.07 7.82
C PHE A 161 5.74 -5.70 9.12
N VAL A 162 4.41 -5.65 9.09
CA VAL A 162 3.62 -5.92 10.30
C VAL A 162 2.44 -6.81 9.92
N ILE A 163 2.70 -8.12 9.86
CA ILE A 163 1.64 -9.12 9.94
C ILE A 163 1.45 -9.41 11.43
N TYR A 164 0.42 -8.83 12.05
CA TYR A 164 0.02 -9.25 13.39
C TYR A 164 -0.68 -10.60 13.28
N ILE A 165 0.06 -11.66 13.58
CA ILE A 165 -0.50 -13.00 13.79
C ILE A 165 -1.25 -12.97 15.13
N LYS A 166 -2.54 -13.33 15.14
CA LYS A 166 -3.27 -13.51 16.40
C LYS A 166 -2.66 -14.71 17.13
N HIS A 167 -2.18 -14.50 18.36
CA HIS A 167 -1.86 -15.58 19.29
C HIS A 167 -3.12 -16.24 19.82
#